data_AF-A0A2G8JII1-F1
#
_entry.id   AF-A0A2G8JII1-F1
#
_cell.length_a   1.000
_cell.length_b   1.000
_cell.length_c   1.000
_cell.angle_alpha   90.00
_cell.angle_beta   90.00
_cell.angle_gamma   90.00
#
_symmetry.space_group_name_H-M   'P 1'
#
loop_
_entity.id
_entity.type
_entity.pdbx_description
1 polymer ?
#
loop_
_entity_poly.entity_id
_entity_poly.type
_entity_poly.pdbx_seq_one_letter_code
_entity_poly.pdbx_strand_id
1 'polypeptide(L)'
;MQRVPKFFTSAPYISESIVQYMIGTGVSSKNLRNLLIFSPSLFYRVKGRPQQIGNLLLSIIQEHQPDVDATSILAHMLRNDIKLFNRTEKEVKRNLRFLNELGIEGTNLVKIIHYCPSALRIGTDFLQQRWSYLQERFELEDKDMVECVVKYPRILTHTDDKLKEKFDFLYDTAGFRPADIAKNPRLFERSIPHLKGRYEFFGI
;
A
#
# COMPACT_ATOMS: atom_id res chain seq x y z
N MET A 1 20.71 20.29 -10.60
CA MET A 1 20.94 20.58 -9.16
C MET A 1 19.60 20.54 -8.43
N GLN A 2 19.43 19.65 -7.45
CA GLN A 2 18.24 19.67 -6.59
C GLN A 2 18.31 20.94 -5.74
N ARG A 3 17.28 21.79 -5.80
CA ARG A 3 17.23 23.00 -4.96
C ARG A 3 17.20 22.57 -3.49
N VAL A 4 17.94 23.28 -2.63
CA VAL A 4 17.88 23.10 -1.18
C VAL A 4 16.41 23.18 -0.75
N PRO A 5 15.89 22.18 -0.02
CA PRO A 5 14.48 22.18 0.34
C PRO A 5 14.10 23.41 1.17
N LYS A 6 12.91 23.98 0.91
CA LYS A 6 12.34 25.10 1.71
C LYS A 6 12.26 24.82 3.21
N PHE A 7 12.36 23.55 3.62
CA PHE A 7 12.49 23.13 5.01
C PHE A 7 13.57 23.94 5.75
N PHE A 8 14.78 24.07 5.17
CA PHE A 8 15.90 24.76 5.83
C PHE A 8 15.74 26.28 5.91
N THR A 9 14.75 26.83 5.20
CA THR A 9 14.39 28.26 5.26
C THR A 9 13.12 28.51 6.09
N SER A 10 12.50 27.46 6.63
CA SER A 10 11.28 27.55 7.43
C SER A 10 11.60 27.58 8.92
N ALA A 11 10.80 28.29 9.71
CA ALA A 11 11.02 28.38 11.15
C ALA A 11 10.86 27.00 11.84
N PRO A 12 11.72 26.64 12.82
CA PRO A 12 11.72 25.31 13.43
C PRO A 12 10.36 24.80 13.94
N TYR A 13 9.58 25.68 14.58
CA TYR A 13 8.26 25.37 15.14
C TYR A 13 7.27 24.80 14.10
N ILE A 14 7.48 25.06 12.80
CA ILE A 14 6.62 24.55 11.72
C ILE A 14 6.66 23.02 11.66
N SER A 15 7.81 22.42 11.98
CA SER A 15 8.04 20.97 11.90
C SER A 15 7.95 20.26 13.24
N GLU A 16 7.87 20.99 14.35
CA GLU A 16 7.92 20.44 15.69
C GLU A 16 6.80 19.42 15.95
N SER A 17 5.55 19.79 15.65
CA SER A 17 4.38 18.94 15.88
C SER A 17 4.43 17.60 15.14
N ILE A 18 4.95 17.59 13.90
CA ILE A 18 5.05 16.38 13.10
C ILE A 18 6.24 15.51 13.54
N VAL A 19 7.36 16.13 13.94
CA VAL A 19 8.50 15.40 14.49
C VAL A 19 8.11 14.73 15.80
N GLN A 20 7.48 15.47 16.73
CA GLN A 20 7.01 14.94 18.00
C GLN A 20 6.00 13.81 17.80
N TYR A 21 5.06 13.99 16.87
CA TYR A 21 4.11 12.94 16.51
C TYR A 21 4.81 11.67 16.02
N MET A 22 5.74 11.78 15.07
CA MET A 22 6.46 10.62 14.55
C MET A 22 7.31 9.91 15.62
N ILE A 23 7.98 10.66 16.49
CA ILE A 23 8.70 10.10 17.63
C ILE A 23 7.73 9.36 18.57
N GLY A 24 6.58 9.97 18.88
CA GLY A 24 5.53 9.36 19.70
C GLY A 24 4.96 8.07 19.09
N THR A 25 4.96 7.94 17.76
CA THR A 25 4.59 6.69 17.06
C THR A 25 5.73 5.66 16.99
N GLY A 26 6.92 5.94 17.54
CA GLY A 26 8.06 5.02 17.50
C GLY A 26 8.94 5.10 16.23
N VAL A 27 8.78 6.13 15.40
CA VAL A 27 9.70 6.36 14.27
C VAL A 27 11.07 6.81 14.81
N SER A 28 12.10 5.98 14.58
CA SER A 28 13.45 6.27 15.07
C SER A 28 14.09 7.52 14.43
N SER A 29 15.02 8.14 15.14
CA SER A 29 15.78 9.31 14.64
C SER A 29 16.51 9.02 13.31
N LYS A 30 16.98 7.79 13.10
CA LYS A 30 17.56 7.36 11.81
C LYS A 30 16.54 7.48 10.67
N ASN A 31 15.32 7.01 10.90
CA ASN A 31 14.26 7.09 9.90
C ASN A 31 13.74 8.51 9.70
N LEU A 32 13.66 9.33 10.76
CA LEU A 32 13.35 10.76 10.63
C LEU A 32 14.36 11.49 9.74
N ARG A 33 15.66 11.23 9.92
CA ARG A 33 16.71 11.79 9.04
C ARG A 33 16.51 11.36 7.60
N ASN A 34 16.22 10.08 7.35
CA ASN A 34 15.93 9.60 5.99
C ASN A 34 14.71 10.31 5.38
N LEU A 35 13.62 10.44 6.15
CA LEU A 35 12.42 11.15 5.70
C LEU A 35 12.72 12.62 5.38
N LEU A 36 13.56 13.29 6.16
CA LEU A 36 13.96 14.67 5.89
C LEU A 36 14.74 14.79 4.58
N ILE A 37 15.63 13.85 4.28
CA ILE A 37 16.44 13.84 3.04
C ILE A 37 15.55 13.57 1.82
N PHE A 38 14.69 12.55 1.88
CA PHE A 38 13.94 12.07 0.72
C PHE A 38 12.52 12.67 0.59
N SER A 39 11.98 13.29 1.64
CA SER A 39 10.63 13.86 1.68
C SER A 39 10.53 15.12 2.56
N PRO A 40 11.40 16.13 2.36
CA PRO A 40 11.46 17.33 3.21
C PRO A 40 10.16 18.15 3.22
N SER A 41 9.37 18.08 2.15
CA SER A 41 8.08 18.78 2.04
C SER A 41 7.08 18.40 3.13
N LEU A 42 7.16 17.18 3.64
CA LEU A 42 6.31 16.68 4.71
C LEU A 42 6.41 17.55 5.97
N PHE A 43 7.60 18.05 6.29
CA PHE A 43 7.89 18.75 7.53
C PHE A 43 7.48 20.23 7.54
N TYR A 44 7.16 20.82 6.38
CA TYR A 44 6.80 22.24 6.31
C TYR A 44 5.54 22.55 5.50
N ARG A 45 5.16 21.69 4.54
CA ARG A 45 4.03 21.95 3.65
C ARG A 45 2.72 21.37 4.18
N VAL A 46 2.79 20.25 4.90
CA VAL A 46 1.62 19.41 5.19
C VAL A 46 1.27 19.47 6.67
N LYS A 47 0.87 20.67 7.13
CA LYS A 47 0.54 20.93 8.53
C LYS A 47 -0.63 20.07 8.99
N GLY A 48 -0.42 19.24 10.02
CA GLY A 48 -1.47 18.47 10.70
C GLY A 48 -2.01 17.24 9.96
N ARG A 49 -1.86 17.13 8.62
CA ARG A 49 -2.42 15.97 7.89
C ARG A 49 -1.79 14.63 8.29
N PRO A 50 -0.47 14.52 8.52
CA PRO A 50 0.11 13.26 8.95
C PRO A 50 -0.47 12.75 10.27
N GLN A 51 -0.76 13.67 11.21
CA GLN A 51 -1.45 13.35 12.45
C GLN A 51 -2.90 12.93 12.18
N GLN A 52 -3.65 13.67 11.35
CA GLN A 52 -5.03 13.33 11.00
C GLN A 52 -5.14 11.94 10.34
N ILE A 53 -4.35 11.69 9.31
CA ILE A 53 -4.35 10.40 8.61
C ILE A 53 -3.87 9.28 9.51
N GLY A 54 -2.81 9.50 10.28
CA GLY A 54 -2.30 8.45 11.16
C GLY A 54 -3.25 8.12 12.31
N ASN A 55 -3.92 9.10 12.91
CA ASN A 55 -4.95 8.86 13.93
C ASN A 55 -6.16 8.12 13.36
N LEU A 56 -6.59 8.46 12.14
CA LEU A 56 -7.66 7.72 11.44
C LEU A 56 -7.29 6.24 11.23
N LEU A 57 -6.08 5.98 10.73
CA LEU A 57 -5.65 4.60 10.49
C LEU A 57 -5.46 3.84 11.80
N LEU A 58 -4.93 4.51 12.83
CA LEU A 58 -4.74 3.92 14.15
C LEU A 58 -6.09 3.50 14.76
N SER A 59 -7.12 4.35 14.68
CA SER A 59 -8.44 4.01 15.21
C SER A 59 -9.05 2.80 14.50
N ILE A 60 -8.92 2.72 13.18
CA ILE A 60 -9.42 1.57 12.39
C ILE A 60 -8.67 0.28 12.75
N ILE A 61 -7.35 0.35 12.91
CA ILE A 61 -6.53 -0.81 13.30
C ILE A 61 -6.94 -1.29 14.69
N GLN A 62 -7.07 -0.38 15.65
CA GLN A 62 -7.44 -0.72 17.03
C GLN A 62 -8.87 -1.26 17.13
N GLU A 63 -9.80 -0.72 16.36
CA GLU A 63 -11.19 -1.19 16.29
C GLU A 63 -11.27 -2.64 15.80
N HIS A 64 -10.52 -2.99 14.75
CA HIS A 64 -10.64 -4.30 14.10
C HIS A 64 -9.60 -5.33 14.56
N GLN A 65 -8.50 -4.89 15.18
CA GLN A 65 -7.43 -5.73 15.72
C GLN A 65 -6.86 -5.13 17.02
N PRO A 66 -7.59 -5.18 18.14
CA PRO A 66 -7.18 -4.53 19.39
C PRO A 66 -5.87 -5.08 19.99
N ASP A 67 -5.56 -6.36 19.73
CA ASP A 67 -4.39 -7.04 20.27
C ASP A 67 -3.09 -6.77 19.48
N VAL A 68 -3.17 -6.08 18.34
CA VAL A 68 -1.99 -5.78 17.51
C VAL A 68 -1.28 -4.51 17.98
N ASP A 69 0.04 -4.46 17.81
CA ASP A 69 0.80 -3.22 17.97
C ASP A 69 0.52 -2.26 16.81
N ALA A 70 -0.61 -1.56 16.91
CA ALA A 70 -1.09 -0.60 15.92
C ALA A 70 -0.09 0.55 15.72
N THR A 71 0.64 0.92 16.77
CA THR A 71 1.66 1.98 16.73
C THR A 71 2.85 1.55 15.87
N SER A 72 3.34 0.31 16.01
CA SER A 72 4.40 -0.23 15.14
C SER A 72 3.97 -0.34 13.68
N ILE A 73 2.70 -0.72 13.41
CA ILE A 73 2.14 -0.73 12.05
C ILE A 73 2.12 0.70 11.47
N LEU A 74 1.66 1.67 12.25
CA LEU A 74 1.67 3.08 11.86
C LEU A 74 3.08 3.60 11.57
N ALA A 75 4.06 3.27 12.42
CA ALA A 75 5.47 3.59 12.21
C ALA A 75 6.05 2.93 10.96
N HIS A 76 5.60 1.72 10.63
CA HIS A 76 5.95 1.07 9.37
C HIS A 76 5.41 1.84 8.16
N MET A 77 4.13 2.24 8.20
CA MET A 77 3.52 3.02 7.11
C MET A 77 4.17 4.40 6.93
N LEU A 78 4.46 5.12 8.02
CA LEU A 78 5.15 6.42 7.98
C LEU A 78 6.52 6.34 7.31
N ARG A 79 7.19 5.18 7.37
CA ARG A 79 8.50 4.96 6.74
C ARG A 79 8.38 4.51 5.29
N ASN A 80 7.46 3.60 4.99
CA ASN A 80 7.42 2.91 3.70
C ASN A 80 6.40 3.52 2.70
N ASP A 81 5.38 4.22 3.18
CA ASP A 81 4.44 4.95 2.34
C ASP A 81 4.07 6.33 2.90
N ILE A 82 5.10 7.16 3.05
CA ILE A 82 4.93 8.53 3.55
C ILE A 82 4.01 9.40 2.67
N LYS A 83 3.84 9.04 1.40
CA LYS A 83 2.96 9.77 0.48
C LYS A 83 1.49 9.66 0.89
N LEU A 84 1.11 8.62 1.63
CA LEU A 84 -0.25 8.46 2.16
C LEU A 84 -0.60 9.60 3.11
N PHE A 85 0.33 9.99 3.97
CA PHE A 85 0.15 11.02 4.99
C PHE A 85 0.08 12.45 4.43
N ASN A 86 0.30 12.62 3.12
CA ASN A 86 0.07 13.88 2.42
C ASN A 86 -1.37 14.04 1.92
N ARG A 87 -2.15 12.95 1.89
CA ARG A 87 -3.54 12.93 1.44
C ARG A 87 -4.45 13.59 2.46
N THR A 88 -5.62 13.99 1.97
CA THR A 88 -6.72 14.43 2.81
C THR A 88 -7.48 13.24 3.36
N GLU A 89 -8.09 13.41 4.52
CA GLU A 89 -8.93 12.38 5.14
C GLU A 89 -10.07 11.95 4.21
N LYS A 90 -10.62 12.88 3.44
CA LYS A 90 -11.67 12.63 2.44
C LYS A 90 -11.19 11.68 1.34
N GLU A 91 -9.98 11.86 0.82
CA GLU A 91 -9.41 10.96 -0.20
C GLU A 91 -9.21 9.55 0.37
N VAL A 92 -8.63 9.44 1.56
CA VAL A 92 -8.40 8.15 2.23
C VAL A 92 -9.72 7.44 2.52
N LYS A 93 -10.72 8.15 3.07
CA LYS A 93 -12.04 7.61 3.37
C LYS A 93 -12.81 7.14 2.13
N ARG A 94 -12.57 7.71 0.95
CA ARG A 94 -13.17 7.21 -0.31
C ARG A 94 -12.67 5.81 -0.63
N ASN A 95 -11.36 5.58 -0.55
CA ASN A 95 -10.79 4.26 -0.83
C ASN A 95 -11.15 3.25 0.26
N LEU A 96 -11.18 3.66 1.54
CA LEU A 96 -11.67 2.80 2.63
C LEU A 96 -13.13 2.36 2.40
N ARG A 97 -14.00 3.28 1.97
CA ARG A 97 -15.40 2.96 1.65
C ARG A 97 -15.49 1.97 0.49
N PHE A 98 -14.75 2.21 -0.59
CA PHE A 98 -14.73 1.31 -1.73
C PHE A 98 -14.26 -0.10 -1.34
N LEU A 99 -13.21 -0.22 -0.53
CA LEU A 99 -12.74 -1.51 -0.03
C LEU A 99 -13.83 -2.22 0.81
N ASN A 100 -14.54 -1.48 1.67
CA ASN A 100 -15.67 -2.04 2.43
C ASN A 100 -16.82 -2.49 1.53
N GLU A 101 -17.15 -1.73 0.47
CA GLU A 101 -18.19 -2.10 -0.51
C GLU A 101 -17.86 -3.41 -1.24
N LEU A 102 -16.57 -3.74 -1.39
CA LEU A 102 -16.09 -5.01 -1.93
C LEU A 102 -16.08 -6.16 -0.89
N GLY A 103 -16.46 -5.90 0.36
CA GLY A 103 -16.40 -6.88 1.45
C GLY A 103 -15.03 -7.02 2.13
N ILE A 104 -14.10 -6.09 1.89
CA ILE A 104 -12.81 -6.04 2.58
C ILE A 104 -12.96 -5.25 3.89
N GLU A 105 -13.36 -5.95 4.95
CA GLU A 105 -13.64 -5.37 6.28
C GLU A 105 -12.82 -6.03 7.41
N GLY A 106 -12.96 -5.50 8.63
CA GLY A 106 -12.37 -6.11 9.84
C GLY A 106 -10.86 -6.33 9.72
N THR A 107 -10.41 -7.54 10.07
CA THR A 107 -8.97 -7.91 10.02
C THR A 107 -8.40 -7.91 8.60
N ASN A 108 -9.25 -8.08 7.56
CA ASN A 108 -8.81 -8.02 6.18
C ASN A 108 -8.51 -6.58 5.76
N LEU A 109 -9.33 -5.61 6.20
CA LEU A 109 -9.06 -4.20 5.99
C LEU A 109 -7.73 -3.79 6.65
N VAL A 110 -7.46 -4.27 7.87
CA VAL A 110 -6.18 -4.01 8.56
C VAL A 110 -4.99 -4.57 7.78
N LYS A 111 -5.13 -5.75 7.15
CA LYS A 111 -4.09 -6.29 6.26
C LYS A 111 -3.85 -5.40 5.04
N ILE A 112 -4.89 -4.82 4.43
CA ILE A 112 -4.71 -3.86 3.33
C ILE A 112 -3.98 -2.61 3.83
N ILE A 113 -4.41 -2.04 4.96
CA ILE A 113 -3.79 -0.86 5.57
C ILE A 113 -2.29 -1.12 5.82
N HIS A 114 -1.95 -2.26 6.41
CA HIS A 114 -0.56 -2.59 6.76
C HIS A 114 0.30 -2.92 5.52
N TYR A 115 -0.16 -3.82 4.65
CA TYR A 115 0.68 -4.39 3.58
C TYR A 115 0.51 -3.70 2.22
N CYS A 116 -0.51 -2.88 2.05
CA CYS A 116 -0.70 -2.04 0.86
C CYS A 116 -1.32 -0.66 1.22
N PRO A 117 -0.65 0.15 2.06
CA PRO A 117 -1.10 1.51 2.38
C PRO A 117 -1.23 2.39 1.11
N SER A 118 -0.52 2.03 0.04
CA SER A 118 -0.64 2.69 -1.27
C SER A 118 -2.06 2.64 -1.83
N ALA A 119 -2.83 1.57 -1.56
CA ALA A 119 -4.22 1.44 -1.98
C ALA A 119 -5.10 2.57 -1.43
N LEU A 120 -4.73 3.17 -0.30
CA LEU A 120 -5.48 4.24 0.34
C LEU A 120 -5.17 5.64 -0.21
N ARG A 121 -4.17 5.79 -1.09
CA ARG A 121 -3.74 7.09 -1.62
C ARG A 121 -3.70 7.19 -3.15
N ILE A 122 -3.87 6.09 -3.87
CA ILE A 122 -4.07 6.10 -5.31
C ILE A 122 -5.48 6.62 -5.62
N GLY A 123 -5.71 7.05 -6.87
CA GLY A 123 -7.06 7.48 -7.28
C GLY A 123 -8.05 6.34 -7.12
N THR A 124 -9.26 6.64 -6.63
CA THR A 124 -10.33 5.64 -6.46
C THR A 124 -10.67 4.98 -7.79
N ASP A 125 -10.72 5.75 -8.88
CA ASP A 125 -10.98 5.23 -10.24
C ASP A 125 -9.92 4.22 -10.68
N PHE A 126 -8.64 4.47 -10.37
CA PHE A 126 -7.56 3.52 -10.67
C PHE A 126 -7.72 2.23 -9.84
N LEU A 127 -8.09 2.36 -8.57
CA LEU A 127 -8.31 1.21 -7.69
C LEU A 127 -9.50 0.36 -8.17
N GLN A 128 -10.59 1.00 -8.63
CA GLN A 128 -11.74 0.34 -9.24
C GLN A 128 -11.37 -0.38 -10.53
N GLN A 129 -10.70 0.31 -11.46
CA GLN A 129 -10.22 -0.28 -12.71
C GLN A 129 -9.30 -1.48 -12.44
N ARG A 130 -8.40 -1.36 -11.45
CA ARG A 130 -7.54 -2.47 -11.04
C ARG A 130 -8.33 -3.66 -10.53
N TRP A 131 -9.33 -3.43 -9.69
CA TRP A 131 -10.18 -4.48 -9.16
C TRP A 131 -10.90 -5.21 -10.29
N SER A 132 -11.59 -4.49 -11.17
CA SER A 132 -12.30 -5.07 -12.32
C SER A 132 -11.37 -5.84 -13.24
N TYR A 133 -10.19 -5.29 -13.54
CA TYR A 133 -9.18 -5.99 -14.35
C TYR A 133 -8.75 -7.31 -13.71
N LEU A 134 -8.45 -7.32 -12.42
CA LEU A 134 -8.04 -8.54 -11.73
C LEU A 134 -9.15 -9.58 -11.69
N GLN A 135 -10.38 -9.14 -11.44
CA GLN A 135 -11.55 -10.00 -11.38
C GLN A 135 -11.84 -10.66 -12.73
N GLU A 136 -11.78 -9.90 -13.82
CA GLU A 136 -11.90 -10.40 -15.19
C GLU A 136 -10.78 -11.39 -15.52
N ARG A 137 -9.52 -11.03 -15.21
CA ARG A 137 -8.36 -11.86 -15.57
C ARG A 137 -8.27 -13.13 -14.76
N PHE A 138 -8.67 -13.13 -13.51
CA PHE A 138 -8.65 -14.31 -12.65
C PHE A 138 -9.93 -15.15 -12.73
N GLU A 139 -10.97 -14.63 -13.38
CA GLU A 139 -12.28 -15.27 -13.49
C GLU A 139 -12.87 -15.61 -12.11
N LEU A 140 -12.75 -14.68 -11.17
CA LEU A 140 -13.20 -14.87 -9.78
C LEU A 140 -14.45 -14.05 -9.47
N GLU A 141 -15.28 -14.59 -8.59
CA GLU A 141 -16.34 -13.82 -7.92
C GLU A 141 -15.77 -12.96 -6.79
N ASP A 142 -16.55 -11.98 -6.33
CA ASP A 142 -16.09 -10.98 -5.35
C ASP A 142 -15.48 -11.61 -4.09
N LYS A 143 -16.10 -12.68 -3.56
CA LYS A 143 -15.59 -13.37 -2.36
C LYS A 143 -14.20 -13.96 -2.58
N ASP A 144 -14.00 -14.70 -3.66
CA ASP A 144 -12.71 -15.33 -3.96
C ASP A 144 -11.66 -14.28 -4.33
N MET A 145 -12.10 -13.19 -4.97
CA MET A 145 -11.25 -12.04 -5.28
C MET A 145 -10.76 -11.34 -4.01
N VAL A 146 -11.62 -11.17 -3.00
CA VAL A 146 -11.24 -10.68 -1.66
C VAL A 146 -10.18 -11.58 -1.04
N GLU A 147 -10.38 -12.90 -1.05
CA GLU A 147 -9.39 -13.85 -0.51
C GLU A 147 -8.03 -13.74 -1.22
N CYS A 148 -8.05 -13.58 -2.56
CA CYS A 148 -6.86 -13.36 -3.37
C CYS A 148 -6.14 -12.06 -2.97
N VAL A 149 -6.86 -10.94 -2.94
CA VAL A 149 -6.29 -9.63 -2.56
C VAL A 149 -5.73 -9.65 -1.14
N VAL A 150 -6.43 -10.25 -0.19
CA VAL A 150 -5.98 -10.33 1.21
C VAL A 150 -4.68 -11.14 1.34
N LYS A 151 -4.47 -12.17 0.52
CA LYS A 151 -3.22 -12.96 0.50
C LYS A 151 -2.02 -12.16 -0.04
N TYR A 152 -2.26 -11.22 -0.95
CA TYR A 152 -1.22 -10.32 -1.48
C TYR A 152 -1.76 -8.92 -1.83
N PRO A 153 -1.93 -8.02 -0.84
CA PRO A 153 -2.60 -6.74 -1.02
C PRO A 153 -1.97 -5.81 -2.07
N ARG A 154 -0.64 -5.91 -2.26
CA ARG A 154 0.10 -5.04 -3.18
C ARG A 154 -0.33 -5.18 -4.64
N ILE A 155 -1.01 -6.27 -5.00
CA ILE A 155 -1.58 -6.48 -6.34
C ILE A 155 -2.50 -5.34 -6.78
N LEU A 156 -3.19 -4.69 -5.83
CA LEU A 156 -4.07 -3.53 -6.06
C LEU A 156 -3.35 -2.28 -6.57
N THR A 157 -2.03 -2.25 -6.53
CA THR A 157 -1.22 -1.07 -6.89
C THR A 157 -0.10 -1.36 -7.88
N HIS A 158 -0.09 -2.57 -8.45
CA HIS A 158 0.74 -2.87 -9.60
C HIS A 158 0.27 -2.06 -10.82
N THR A 159 1.12 -1.95 -11.84
CA THR A 159 0.74 -1.39 -13.14
C THR A 159 0.17 -2.50 -14.03
N ASP A 160 -0.66 -2.14 -15.01
CA ASP A 160 -1.28 -3.11 -15.93
C ASP A 160 -0.23 -3.92 -16.67
N ASP A 161 0.79 -3.27 -17.22
CA ASP A 161 1.87 -3.94 -17.96
C ASP A 161 2.55 -5.04 -17.12
N LYS A 162 2.81 -4.76 -15.83
CA LYS A 162 3.50 -5.71 -14.94
C LYS A 162 2.62 -6.88 -14.53
N LEU A 163 1.30 -6.67 -14.43
CA LEU A 163 0.38 -7.78 -14.17
C LEU A 163 0.19 -8.60 -15.43
N LYS A 164 -0.07 -7.94 -16.56
CA LYS A 164 -0.29 -8.58 -17.86
C LYS A 164 0.90 -9.47 -18.22
N GLU A 165 2.12 -8.94 -18.19
CA GLU A 165 3.32 -9.71 -18.55
C GLU A 165 3.46 -11.00 -17.70
N LYS A 166 3.18 -10.91 -16.39
CA LYS A 166 3.28 -12.07 -15.48
C LYS A 166 2.12 -13.03 -15.64
N PHE A 167 0.92 -12.50 -15.86
CA PHE A 167 -0.26 -13.30 -16.08
C PHE A 167 -0.15 -14.09 -17.38
N ASP A 168 0.14 -13.43 -18.49
CA ASP A 168 0.28 -14.04 -19.81
C ASP A 168 1.37 -15.12 -19.80
N PHE A 169 2.50 -14.88 -19.12
CA PHE A 169 3.51 -15.93 -18.96
C PHE A 169 2.95 -17.18 -18.23
N LEU A 170 2.27 -16.98 -17.09
CA LEU A 170 1.73 -18.09 -16.31
C LEU A 170 0.58 -18.82 -17.05
N TYR A 171 -0.23 -18.08 -17.79
CA TYR A 171 -1.39 -18.60 -18.51
C TYR A 171 -1.00 -19.18 -19.87
N ASP A 172 -0.48 -18.36 -20.79
CA ASP A 172 -0.20 -18.74 -22.17
C ASP A 172 1.04 -19.64 -22.30
N THR A 173 2.09 -19.38 -21.51
CA THR A 173 3.35 -20.14 -21.60
C THR A 173 3.36 -21.34 -20.66
N ALA A 174 3.03 -21.14 -19.39
CA ALA A 174 3.10 -22.21 -18.39
C ALA A 174 1.80 -23.03 -18.26
N GLY A 175 0.71 -22.62 -18.92
CA GLY A 175 -0.52 -23.40 -19.03
C GLY A 175 -1.38 -23.44 -17.75
N PHE A 176 -1.15 -22.55 -16.79
CA PHE A 176 -1.96 -22.51 -15.56
C PHE A 176 -3.32 -21.85 -15.81
N ARG A 177 -4.37 -22.38 -15.18
CA ARG A 177 -5.70 -21.76 -15.23
C ARG A 177 -5.73 -20.44 -14.42
N PRO A 178 -6.54 -19.45 -14.82
CA PRO A 178 -6.69 -18.19 -14.09
C PRO A 178 -6.95 -18.36 -12.57
N ALA A 179 -7.88 -19.23 -12.21
CA ALA A 179 -8.22 -19.52 -10.82
C ALA A 179 -7.03 -20.14 -10.03
N ASP A 180 -6.17 -20.94 -10.67
CA ASP A 180 -5.00 -21.53 -10.01
C ASP A 180 -3.89 -20.50 -9.79
N ILE A 181 -3.71 -19.57 -10.73
CA ILE A 181 -2.83 -18.41 -10.57
C ILE A 181 -3.29 -17.58 -9.36
N ALA A 182 -4.60 -17.33 -9.27
CA ALA A 182 -5.19 -16.52 -8.21
C ALA A 182 -5.13 -17.16 -6.81
N LYS A 183 -5.01 -18.49 -6.70
CA LYS A 183 -4.75 -19.17 -5.42
C LYS A 183 -3.40 -18.78 -4.80
N ASN A 184 -2.43 -18.36 -5.63
CA ASN A 184 -1.10 -17.92 -5.20
C ASN A 184 -0.70 -16.55 -5.78
N PRO A 185 -1.35 -15.45 -5.35
CA PRO A 185 -1.13 -14.12 -5.93
C PRO A 185 0.27 -13.54 -5.63
N ARG A 186 1.02 -14.16 -4.71
CA ARG A 186 2.43 -13.80 -4.45
C ARG A 186 3.36 -14.11 -5.63
N LEU A 187 2.92 -14.90 -6.61
CA LEU A 187 3.64 -15.06 -7.88
C LEU A 187 3.92 -13.69 -8.55
N PHE A 188 3.00 -12.74 -8.40
CA PHE A 188 3.15 -11.38 -8.92
C PHE A 188 4.21 -10.54 -8.20
N GLU A 189 4.77 -11.00 -7.08
CA GLU A 189 5.93 -10.40 -6.44
C GLU A 189 7.24 -10.75 -7.16
N ARG A 190 7.29 -11.92 -7.82
CA ARG A 190 8.49 -12.39 -8.52
C ARG A 190 8.69 -11.65 -9.84
N SER A 191 9.95 -11.52 -10.25
CA SER A 191 10.28 -10.98 -11.56
C SER A 191 10.03 -12.02 -12.66
N ILE A 192 9.78 -11.57 -13.89
CA ILE A 192 9.62 -12.46 -15.03
C ILE A 192 10.85 -13.37 -15.24
N PRO A 193 12.11 -12.85 -15.21
CA PRO A 193 13.28 -13.73 -15.31
C PRO A 193 13.32 -14.82 -14.24
N HIS A 194 12.85 -14.54 -13.02
CA HIS A 194 12.76 -15.55 -11.97
C HIS A 194 11.71 -16.62 -12.31
N LEU A 195 10.53 -16.21 -12.75
CA LEU A 195 9.47 -17.16 -13.15
C LEU A 195 9.90 -18.03 -14.33
N LYS A 196 10.49 -17.41 -15.37
CA LYS A 196 11.05 -18.10 -16.55
C LYS A 196 12.14 -19.08 -16.16
N GLY A 197 13.14 -18.66 -15.39
CA GLY A 197 14.22 -19.54 -14.95
C GLY A 197 13.74 -20.74 -14.11
N ARG A 198 12.63 -20.59 -13.37
CA ARG A 198 12.00 -21.71 -12.65
C ARG A 198 11.23 -22.65 -13.57
N TYR A 199 10.63 -22.14 -14.63
CA TYR A 199 9.94 -22.92 -15.64
C TYR A 199 10.93 -23.70 -16.53
N GLU A 200 11.92 -23.00 -17.07
CA GLU A 200 12.99 -23.54 -17.93
C GLU A 200 13.87 -24.58 -17.22
N PHE A 201 13.97 -24.55 -15.88
CA PHE A 201 14.68 -25.56 -15.10
C PHE A 201 14.23 -26.99 -15.41
N PHE A 202 12.97 -27.17 -15.80
CA PHE A 202 12.41 -28.48 -16.14
C PHE A 202 12.61 -28.87 -17.61
N GLY A 203 13.33 -28.07 -18.41
CA GLY A 203 13.61 -28.35 -19.82
C GLY A 203 12.39 -28.19 -20.75
N ILE A 204 11.40 -27.41 -20.32
CA ILE A 204 10.18 -27.06 -21.05
C ILE A 204 10.10 -25.56 -21.33
#